data_AF-A0A094EVA2-F1
#
_entry.id   AF-A0A094EVA2-F1
#
_cell.length_a   1.000
_cell.length_b   1.000
_cell.length_c   1.000
_cell.angle_alpha   90.00
_cell.angle_beta   90.00
_cell.angle_gamma   90.00
#
_symmetry.space_group_name_H-M   'P 1'
#
loop_
_entity.id
_entity.type
_entity.pdbx_description
1 polymer ?
#
loop_
_entity_poly.entity_id
_entity_poly.type
_entity_poly.pdbx_seq_one_letter_code
_entity_poly.pdbx_strand_id
1 'polypeptide(L)'
;MPILHDPLSWRLFKSTQCPPCCTIPTLDADAYEMYPKSRWVYNKLTIAELQNLKCGPHGTEPPFFPIFSKPIYNLGGMGADARVIISRDHYLRSFTAGHMLSKFLVGEHHSTDTAIVVGEPVWFSHTKGIAGPEQTWDYWEVNMPGDDRLRTSLTDFVKEHLSGYSGMANIETIGDKIIEVHLRFSEQ
;
A
#
# COMPACT_ATOMS: atom_id res chain seq x y z
N MET A 1 20.32 -16.03 -3.70
CA MET A 1 19.94 -15.32 -4.93
C MET A 1 19.76 -13.86 -4.58
N PRO A 2 20.16 -12.94 -5.46
CA PRO A 2 19.96 -11.51 -5.23
C PRO A 2 18.48 -11.10 -5.25
N ILE A 3 17.61 -11.83 -5.97
CA ILE A 3 16.15 -11.66 -5.87
C ILE A 3 15.65 -12.58 -4.75
N LEU A 4 15.02 -12.02 -3.72
CA LEU A 4 14.40 -12.74 -2.62
C LEU A 4 12.97 -13.07 -3.05
N HIS A 5 12.67 -14.35 -3.24
CA HIS A 5 11.38 -14.83 -3.70
C HIS A 5 10.94 -16.06 -2.88
N ASP A 6 9.64 -16.34 -2.86
CA ASP A 6 9.12 -17.61 -2.37
C ASP A 6 9.06 -18.66 -3.50
N PRO A 7 8.73 -19.93 -3.20
CA PRO A 7 8.65 -20.99 -4.22
C PRO A 7 7.60 -20.77 -5.33
N LEU A 8 6.51 -20.04 -5.05
CA LEU A 8 5.44 -19.72 -6.00
C LEU A 8 5.89 -18.59 -6.95
N SER A 9 6.51 -17.54 -6.41
CA SER A 9 6.95 -16.37 -7.17
C SER A 9 8.27 -16.59 -7.95
N TRP A 10 9.06 -17.62 -7.62
CA TRP A 10 10.26 -18.05 -8.37
C TRP A 10 10.08 -18.05 -9.90
N ARG A 11 8.92 -18.53 -10.36
CA ARG A 11 8.64 -18.70 -11.80
C ARG A 11 8.66 -17.38 -12.58
N LEU A 12 8.36 -16.27 -11.91
CA LEU A 12 8.35 -14.92 -12.47
C LEU A 12 9.77 -14.38 -12.68
N PHE A 13 10.71 -14.78 -11.81
CA PHE A 13 12.05 -14.18 -11.74
C PHE A 13 13.18 -15.08 -12.24
N LYS A 14 12.92 -16.37 -12.48
CA LYS A 14 13.95 -17.36 -12.87
C LYS A 14 14.79 -16.98 -14.09
N SER A 15 14.25 -16.17 -15.00
CA SER A 15 14.93 -15.71 -16.22
C SER A 15 15.57 -14.32 -16.07
N THR A 16 15.36 -13.65 -14.94
CA THR A 16 15.83 -12.29 -14.70
C THR A 16 17.26 -12.31 -14.21
N GLN A 17 18.14 -11.63 -14.94
CA GLN A 17 19.52 -11.41 -14.48
C GLN A 17 19.53 -10.31 -13.42
N CYS A 18 20.16 -10.59 -12.28
CA CYS A 18 20.30 -9.63 -11.20
C CYS A 18 21.76 -9.61 -10.70
N PRO A 19 22.41 -8.44 -10.61
CA PRO A 19 23.78 -8.34 -10.15
C PRO A 19 23.96 -8.92 -8.74
N PRO A 20 25.07 -9.62 -8.42
CA PRO A 20 25.30 -10.20 -7.09
C PRO A 20 25.35 -9.18 -5.95
N CYS A 21 25.66 -7.91 -6.26
CA CYS A 21 25.70 -6.81 -5.29
C CYS A 21 24.33 -6.16 -5.05
N CYS A 22 23.30 -6.55 -5.79
CA CYS A 22 21.94 -6.05 -5.62
C CYS A 22 21.13 -7.08 -4.84
N THR A 23 20.33 -6.66 -3.87
CA THR A 23 19.32 -7.53 -3.25
C THR A 23 17.95 -6.91 -3.47
N ILE A 24 17.02 -7.66 -4.05
CA ILE A 24 15.69 -7.19 -4.43
C ILE A 24 14.65 -8.00 -3.64
N PRO A 25 13.90 -7.39 -2.72
CA PRO A 25 12.82 -8.07 -2.04
C PRO A 25 11.59 -8.18 -2.95
N THR A 26 10.97 -9.37 -3.03
CA THR A 26 9.67 -9.53 -3.70
C THR A 26 8.52 -9.73 -2.70
N LEU A 27 8.83 -9.86 -1.41
CA LEU A 27 7.85 -9.97 -0.32
C LEU A 27 7.99 -8.80 0.66
N ASP A 28 6.87 -8.43 1.28
CA ASP A 28 6.86 -7.36 2.29
C ASP A 28 7.66 -7.72 3.55
N ALA A 29 7.71 -8.99 3.93
CA ALA A 29 8.53 -9.43 5.06
C ALA A 29 10.03 -9.22 4.80
N ASP A 30 10.50 -9.53 3.60
CA ASP A 30 11.90 -9.34 3.21
C ASP A 30 12.25 -7.84 3.12
N ALA A 31 11.36 -7.06 2.51
CA ALA A 31 11.53 -5.61 2.39
C ALA A 31 11.48 -4.91 3.76
N TYR A 32 10.60 -5.38 4.66
CA TYR A 32 10.54 -4.92 6.04
C TYR A 32 11.89 -5.13 6.74
N GLU A 33 12.49 -6.31 6.60
CA GLU A 33 13.81 -6.57 7.20
C GLU A 33 14.93 -5.73 6.56
N MET A 34 14.93 -5.61 5.24
CA MET A 34 15.95 -4.88 4.47
C MET A 34 15.99 -3.37 4.74
N TYR A 35 14.84 -2.75 5.01
CA TYR A 35 14.71 -1.29 5.11
C TYR A 35 14.25 -0.82 6.50
N PRO A 36 15.06 -1.00 7.56
CA PRO A 36 14.65 -0.72 8.94
C PRO A 36 14.24 0.74 9.19
N LYS A 37 14.85 1.70 8.48
CA LYS A 37 14.53 3.13 8.59
C LYS A 37 13.18 3.49 7.95
N SER A 38 12.69 2.67 7.03
CA SER A 38 11.45 2.92 6.27
C SER A 38 10.32 1.97 6.65
N ARG A 39 10.49 1.07 7.64
CA ARG A 39 9.46 0.12 8.12
C ARG A 39 8.13 0.77 8.52
N TRP A 40 8.17 2.05 8.87
CA TRP A 40 6.99 2.82 9.26
C TRP A 40 5.96 2.91 8.13
N VAL A 41 6.35 2.79 6.86
CA VAL A 41 5.41 2.88 5.72
C VAL A 41 4.33 1.81 5.74
N TYR A 42 4.65 0.65 6.34
CA TYR A 42 3.72 -0.46 6.49
C TYR A 42 2.64 -0.20 7.55
N ASN A 43 2.79 0.85 8.36
CA ASN A 43 1.77 1.30 9.30
C ASN A 43 0.69 2.10 8.56
N LYS A 44 -0.43 1.43 8.25
CA LYS A 44 -1.55 2.03 7.53
C LYS A 44 -2.20 3.20 8.27
N LEU A 45 -2.16 3.20 9.61
CA LEU A 45 -2.66 4.32 10.41
C LEU A 45 -1.77 5.55 10.24
N THR A 46 -0.44 5.39 10.33
CA THR A 46 0.51 6.48 10.09
C THR A 46 0.37 7.05 8.68
N ILE A 47 0.24 6.20 7.66
CA ILE A 47 0.01 6.66 6.27
C ILE A 47 -1.26 7.51 6.17
N ALA A 48 -2.35 7.12 6.85
CA ALA A 48 -3.59 7.88 6.85
C ALA A 48 -3.45 9.22 7.62
N GLU A 49 -2.76 9.21 8.76
CA GLU A 49 -2.49 10.41 9.58
C GLU A 49 -1.66 11.45 8.83
N LEU A 50 -0.60 11.04 8.13
CA LEU A 50 0.25 11.93 7.32
C LEU A 50 -0.53 12.67 6.23
N GLN A 51 -1.60 12.06 5.73
CA GLN A 51 -2.49 12.65 4.72
C GLN A 51 -3.68 13.42 5.32
N ASN A 52 -3.70 13.60 6.65
CA ASN A 52 -4.81 14.20 7.39
C ASN A 52 -6.16 13.51 7.14
N LEU A 53 -6.15 12.20 6.88
CA LEU A 53 -7.40 11.44 6.79
C LEU A 53 -8.00 11.31 8.18
N LYS A 54 -9.33 11.44 8.27
CA LYS A 54 -10.01 11.13 9.52
C LYS A 54 -9.90 9.62 9.77
N CYS A 55 -9.07 9.27 10.76
CA CYS A 55 -8.74 7.90 11.12
C CYS A 55 -8.37 7.80 12.61
N GLY A 56 -8.18 6.57 13.07
CA GLY A 56 -7.72 6.29 14.43
C GLY A 56 -7.56 4.78 14.65
N PRO A 57 -6.95 4.35 15.76
CA PRO A 57 -6.99 2.94 16.14
C PRO A 57 -8.40 2.57 16.62
N HIS A 58 -8.77 1.30 16.47
CA HIS A 58 -9.93 0.75 17.17
C HIS A 58 -9.81 1.02 18.68
N GLY A 59 -10.94 1.30 19.32
CA GLY A 59 -11.03 1.73 20.72
C GLY A 59 -11.13 3.25 20.88
N THR A 60 -10.93 4.01 19.80
CA THR A 60 -11.33 5.42 19.73
C THR A 60 -12.79 5.55 19.27
N GLU A 61 -13.42 6.67 19.59
CA GLU A 61 -14.79 6.97 19.16
C GLU A 61 -14.81 7.35 17.67
N PRO A 62 -15.51 6.60 16.79
CA PRO A 62 -15.61 6.96 15.38
C PRO A 62 -16.42 8.25 15.22
N PRO A 63 -15.89 9.29 14.55
CA PRO A 63 -16.60 10.57 14.42
C PRO A 63 -17.60 10.59 13.26
N PHE A 64 -17.76 9.50 12.51
CA PHE A 64 -18.66 9.36 11.37
C PHE A 64 -18.93 7.88 11.07
N PHE A 65 -19.96 7.63 10.26
CA PHE A 65 -20.22 6.34 9.63
C PHE A 65 -20.67 6.58 8.16
N PRO A 66 -20.40 5.65 7.22
CA PRO A 66 -19.65 4.40 7.43
C PRO A 66 -18.14 4.65 7.62
N ILE A 67 -17.50 3.78 8.39
CA ILE A 67 -16.04 3.70 8.52
C ILE A 67 -15.52 2.47 7.77
N PHE A 68 -14.26 2.52 7.37
CA PHE A 68 -13.51 1.35 6.91
C PHE A 68 -12.62 0.84 8.04
N SER A 69 -12.69 -0.44 8.34
CA SER A 69 -11.84 -1.12 9.32
C SER A 69 -10.86 -2.04 8.61
N LYS A 70 -9.58 -1.98 8.98
CA LYS A 70 -8.53 -2.90 8.50
C LYS A 70 -7.39 -3.01 9.52
N PRO A 71 -6.56 -4.06 9.49
CA PRO A 71 -5.36 -4.13 10.34
C PRO A 71 -4.45 -2.91 10.15
N ILE A 72 -3.82 -2.41 11.22
CA ILE A 72 -2.82 -1.34 11.17
C ILE A 72 -1.56 -1.82 10.44
N TYR A 73 -1.14 -3.06 10.71
CA TYR A 73 -0.05 -3.76 10.05
C TYR A 73 -0.56 -5.08 9.48
N ASN A 74 -0.19 -5.37 8.23
CA ASN A 74 -0.41 -6.67 7.61
C ASN A 74 0.62 -6.84 6.47
N LEU A 75 1.69 -7.60 6.71
CA LEU A 75 2.71 -7.91 5.71
C LEU A 75 2.33 -9.11 4.82
N GLY A 76 1.24 -9.82 5.16
CA GLY A 76 0.71 -10.92 4.35
C GLY A 76 -0.22 -10.47 3.23
N GLY A 77 -0.59 -9.18 3.20
CA GLY A 77 -1.39 -8.58 2.13
C GLY A 77 -2.85 -9.06 2.08
N MET A 78 -3.42 -9.08 0.87
CA MET A 78 -4.75 -9.60 0.52
C MET A 78 -5.97 -8.93 1.18
N GLY A 79 -5.81 -7.73 1.76
CA GLY A 79 -6.93 -7.04 2.41
C GLY A 79 -7.57 -7.84 3.56
N ALA A 80 -6.80 -8.73 4.20
CA ALA A 80 -7.31 -9.63 5.24
C ALA A 80 -8.06 -8.87 6.35
N ASP A 81 -9.24 -9.38 6.70
CA ASP A 81 -10.16 -8.85 7.72
C ASP A 81 -10.65 -7.41 7.53
N ALA A 82 -10.42 -6.81 6.35
CA ALA A 82 -10.92 -5.48 6.03
C ALA A 82 -12.44 -5.48 5.79
N ARG A 83 -13.15 -4.45 6.29
CA ARG A 83 -14.61 -4.37 6.22
C ARG A 83 -15.17 -2.97 6.38
N VAL A 84 -16.35 -2.74 5.83
CA VAL A 84 -17.15 -1.53 6.06
C VAL A 84 -18.00 -1.71 7.31
N ILE A 85 -17.93 -0.74 8.23
CA ILE A 85 -18.77 -0.69 9.44
C ILE A 85 -19.70 0.52 9.31
N ILE A 86 -21.00 0.24 9.32
CA ILE A 86 -22.05 1.22 8.96
C ILE A 86 -22.69 1.95 10.15
N SER A 87 -22.43 1.52 11.39
CA SER A 87 -23.05 2.11 12.58
C SER A 87 -22.20 1.91 13.83
N ARG A 88 -22.51 2.71 14.86
CA ARG A 88 -21.85 2.63 16.18
C ARG A 88 -22.05 1.27 16.83
N ASP A 89 -23.26 0.72 16.81
CA ASP A 89 -23.54 -0.60 17.38
C ASP A 89 -22.77 -1.70 16.65
N HIS A 90 -22.64 -1.59 15.33
CA HIS A 90 -21.82 -2.51 14.55
C HIS A 90 -20.34 -2.38 14.94
N TYR A 91 -19.82 -1.17 15.11
CA TYR A 91 -18.44 -0.94 15.57
C TYR A 91 -18.16 -1.58 16.93
N LEU A 92 -19.04 -1.35 17.93
CA LEU A 92 -18.87 -1.90 19.27
C LEU A 92 -18.87 -3.44 19.29
N ARG A 93 -19.66 -4.08 18.42
CA ARG A 93 -19.72 -5.54 18.27
C ARG A 93 -18.59 -6.13 17.45
N SER A 94 -17.98 -5.33 16.57
CA SER A 94 -16.92 -5.73 15.65
C SER A 94 -15.55 -5.18 16.04
N PHE A 95 -15.38 -4.78 17.31
CA PHE A 95 -14.08 -4.36 17.82
C PHE A 95 -13.03 -5.45 17.58
N THR A 96 -11.86 -5.04 17.12
CA THR A 96 -10.73 -5.93 16.82
C THR A 96 -9.45 -5.21 17.19
N ALA A 97 -8.66 -5.81 18.07
CA ALA A 97 -7.38 -5.25 18.47
C ALA A 97 -6.42 -5.19 17.27
N GLY A 98 -5.62 -4.12 17.19
CA GLY A 98 -4.67 -3.93 16.09
C GLY A 98 -5.31 -3.46 14.77
N HIS A 99 -6.62 -3.26 14.70
CA HIS A 99 -7.27 -2.59 13.57
C HIS A 99 -7.26 -1.07 13.72
N MET A 100 -7.26 -0.39 12.57
CA MET A 100 -7.59 1.02 12.44
C MET A 100 -9.02 1.19 11.92
N LEU A 101 -9.58 2.37 12.19
CA LEU A 101 -10.73 2.93 11.48
C LEU A 101 -10.28 4.09 10.61
N SER A 102 -10.91 4.27 9.45
CA SER A 102 -10.76 5.46 8.62
C SER A 102 -12.07 5.84 7.94
N LYS A 103 -12.08 7.03 7.33
CA LYS A 103 -13.08 7.39 6.32
C LYS A 103 -13.14 6.30 5.25
N PHE A 104 -14.35 5.88 4.90
CA PHE A 104 -14.57 5.04 3.73
C PHE A 104 -14.30 5.88 2.47
N LEU A 105 -13.29 5.48 1.70
CA LEU A 105 -12.87 6.16 0.49
C LEU A 105 -13.60 5.56 -0.72
N VAL A 106 -13.92 6.41 -1.69
CA VAL A 106 -14.57 6.03 -2.96
C VAL A 106 -13.82 6.72 -4.08
N GLY A 107 -13.47 5.99 -5.12
CA GLY A 107 -12.72 6.50 -6.26
C GLY A 107 -12.06 5.39 -7.06
N GLU A 108 -11.23 5.76 -8.02
CA GLU A 108 -10.44 4.80 -8.79
C GLU A 108 -9.32 4.21 -7.94
N HIS A 109 -9.08 2.92 -8.09
CA HIS A 109 -8.01 2.22 -7.39
C HIS A 109 -6.79 2.08 -8.29
N HIS A 110 -5.66 2.63 -7.84
CA HIS A 110 -4.40 2.50 -8.55
C HIS A 110 -3.38 1.78 -7.67
N SER A 111 -2.59 0.91 -8.29
CA SER A 111 -1.36 0.37 -7.76
C SER A 111 -0.23 0.98 -8.58
N THR A 112 0.63 1.78 -7.95
CA THR A 112 1.71 2.49 -8.65
C THR A 112 3.07 2.01 -8.17
N ASP A 113 3.82 1.38 -9.06
CA ASP A 113 5.23 1.11 -8.82
C ASP A 113 6.07 2.34 -9.12
N THR A 114 7.05 2.62 -8.25
CA THR A 114 7.98 3.75 -8.38
C THR A 114 9.39 3.37 -7.98
N ALA A 115 10.37 3.85 -8.75
CA ALA A 115 11.77 3.77 -8.39
C ALA A 115 12.16 5.07 -7.69
N ILE A 116 12.76 4.95 -6.50
CA ILE A 116 13.14 6.07 -5.66
C ILE A 116 14.66 6.06 -5.48
N VAL A 117 15.30 7.22 -5.68
CA VAL A 117 16.74 7.42 -5.50
C VAL A 117 16.93 8.52 -4.47
N VAL A 118 17.34 8.14 -3.25
CA VAL A 118 17.59 9.07 -2.13
C VAL A 118 16.38 9.99 -1.87
N GLY A 119 15.17 9.43 -1.90
CA GLY A 119 13.92 10.17 -1.71
C GLY A 119 13.40 10.89 -2.96
N GLU A 120 14.07 10.78 -4.11
CA GLU A 120 13.57 11.33 -5.39
C GLU A 120 12.93 10.22 -6.23
N PRO A 121 11.62 10.31 -6.57
CA PRO A 121 11.00 9.38 -7.49
C PRO A 121 11.49 9.67 -8.92
N VAL A 122 12.05 8.66 -9.58
CA VAL A 122 12.65 8.78 -10.93
C VAL A 122 11.86 8.04 -12.01
N TRP A 123 10.88 7.22 -11.61
CA TRP A 123 10.05 6.44 -12.51
C TRP A 123 8.73 6.08 -11.85
N PHE A 124 7.68 5.93 -12.67
CA PHE A 124 6.35 5.48 -12.25
C PHE A 124 5.78 4.52 -13.29
N SER A 125 5.10 3.47 -12.84
CA SER A 125 4.22 2.62 -13.63
C SER A 125 2.91 2.41 -12.88
N HIS A 126 1.80 2.64 -13.56
CA HIS A 126 0.48 2.59 -12.94
C HIS A 126 -0.30 1.39 -13.46
N THR A 127 -0.95 0.70 -12.53
CA THR A 127 -1.94 -0.33 -12.80
C THR A 127 -3.25 0.10 -12.15
N LYS A 128 -4.37 -0.03 -12.87
CA LYS A 128 -5.70 0.31 -12.37
C LYS A 128 -6.51 -0.95 -12.08
N GLY A 129 -7.04 -1.05 -10.87
CA GLY A 129 -7.91 -2.16 -10.48
C GLY A 129 -9.35 -1.88 -10.92
N ILE A 130 -9.95 -2.83 -11.64
CA ILE A 130 -11.36 -2.79 -12.00
C ILE A 130 -12.14 -3.69 -11.03
N ALA A 131 -13.01 -3.07 -10.25
CA ALA A 131 -13.81 -3.77 -9.25
C ALA A 131 -14.85 -4.66 -9.93
N GLY A 132 -14.89 -5.91 -9.50
CA GLY A 132 -15.94 -6.87 -9.82
C GLY A 132 -17.12 -6.79 -8.84
N PRO A 133 -18.11 -7.69 -8.99
CA PRO A 133 -19.20 -7.82 -8.03
C PRO A 133 -18.69 -8.08 -6.61
N GLU A 134 -19.46 -7.69 -5.59
CA GLU A 134 -19.20 -8.03 -4.18
C GLU A 134 -17.83 -7.57 -3.64
N GLN A 135 -17.29 -6.43 -4.12
CA GLN A 135 -15.98 -5.89 -3.71
C GLN A 135 -14.80 -6.80 -4.05
N THR A 136 -14.96 -7.65 -5.07
CA THR A 136 -13.86 -8.41 -5.68
C THR A 136 -13.12 -7.58 -6.72
N TRP A 137 -11.96 -8.04 -7.16
CA TRP A 137 -11.27 -7.52 -8.34
C TRP A 137 -11.64 -8.39 -9.54
N ASP A 138 -12.13 -7.77 -10.61
CA ASP A 138 -12.40 -8.48 -11.87
C ASP A 138 -11.10 -8.64 -12.66
N TYR A 139 -10.46 -7.52 -12.98
CA TYR A 139 -9.16 -7.49 -13.66
C TYR A 139 -8.38 -6.21 -13.36
N TRP A 140 -7.11 -6.21 -13.79
CA TRP A 140 -6.21 -5.08 -13.68
C TRP A 140 -5.81 -4.59 -15.07
N GLU A 141 -5.86 -3.28 -15.28
CA GLU A 141 -5.33 -2.63 -16.48
C GLU A 141 -3.90 -2.17 -16.19
N VAL A 142 -2.92 -2.75 -16.89
CA VAL A 142 -1.49 -2.43 -16.75
C VAL A 142 -1.07 -1.33 -17.73
N ASN A 143 0.04 -0.65 -17.42
CA ASN A 143 0.59 0.46 -18.24
C ASN A 143 -0.39 1.62 -18.42
N MET A 144 -1.19 1.90 -17.39
CA MET A 144 -2.16 2.99 -17.43
C MET A 144 -1.43 4.34 -17.37
N PRO A 145 -1.90 5.34 -18.12
CA PRO A 145 -1.41 6.69 -17.95
C PRO A 145 -1.86 7.19 -16.57
N GLY A 146 -0.91 7.53 -15.70
CA GLY A 146 -1.22 8.21 -14.45
C GLY A 146 -1.52 9.67 -14.71
N ASP A 147 -2.63 10.18 -14.17
CA ASP A 147 -2.97 11.59 -14.26
C ASP A 147 -1.99 12.48 -13.46
N ASP A 148 -1.98 13.78 -13.77
CA ASP A 148 -1.06 14.74 -13.14
C ASP A 148 -1.27 14.87 -11.63
N ARG A 149 -2.50 14.68 -11.15
CA ARG A 149 -2.85 14.82 -9.73
C ARG A 149 -2.31 13.65 -8.92
N LEU A 150 -2.46 12.43 -9.42
CA LEU A 150 -1.90 11.21 -8.84
C LEU A 150 -0.38 11.31 -8.81
N ARG A 151 0.26 11.66 -9.94
CA ARG A 151 1.72 11.83 -10.02
C ARG A 151 2.24 12.87 -9.02
N THR A 152 1.56 14.00 -8.89
CA THR A 152 1.93 15.06 -7.94
C THR A 152 1.80 14.56 -6.50
N SER A 153 0.66 13.97 -6.14
CA SER A 153 0.41 13.42 -4.78
C SER A 153 1.47 12.39 -4.37
N LEU A 154 1.79 11.46 -5.26
CA LEU A 154 2.81 10.43 -5.02
C LEU A 154 4.21 11.05 -4.90
N THR A 155 4.53 12.03 -5.75
CA THR A 155 5.83 12.70 -5.73
C THR A 155 6.03 13.46 -4.42
N ASP A 156 5.05 14.25 -4.01
CA ASP A 156 5.10 15.03 -2.78
C ASP A 156 5.25 14.11 -1.56
N PHE A 157 4.45 13.05 -1.49
CA PHE A 157 4.53 12.06 -0.41
C PHE A 157 5.91 11.41 -0.30
N VAL A 158 6.49 10.97 -1.44
CA VAL A 158 7.82 10.34 -1.47
C VAL A 158 8.89 11.34 -1.01
N LYS A 159 8.89 12.56 -1.55
CA LYS A 159 9.88 13.57 -1.21
C LYS A 159 9.83 13.98 0.26
N GLU A 160 8.62 14.10 0.81
CA GLU A 160 8.42 14.54 2.18
C GLU A 160 8.78 13.44 3.19
N HIS A 161 8.35 12.20 2.95
CA HIS A 161 8.38 11.17 3.99
C HIS A 161 9.40 10.07 3.75
N LEU A 162 9.81 9.82 2.50
CA LEU A 162 10.80 8.79 2.14
C LEU A 162 12.19 9.39 1.86
N SER A 163 12.52 10.50 2.53
CA SER A 163 13.84 11.11 2.44
C SER A 163 14.96 10.09 2.74
N GLY A 164 15.91 9.96 1.81
CA GLY A 164 17.02 9.02 1.93
C GLY A 164 16.72 7.55 1.59
N TYR A 165 15.47 7.19 1.26
CA TYR A 165 15.16 5.86 0.74
C TYR A 165 15.68 5.70 -0.70
N SER A 166 16.31 4.56 -0.99
CA SER A 166 16.68 4.16 -2.35
C SER A 166 16.24 2.73 -2.59
N GLY A 167 15.39 2.53 -3.59
CA GLY A 167 14.80 1.23 -3.88
C GLY A 167 13.50 1.36 -4.66
N MET A 168 12.79 0.24 -4.77
CA MET A 168 11.49 0.17 -5.39
C MET A 168 10.40 0.33 -4.33
N ALA A 169 9.30 0.96 -4.69
CA ALA A 169 8.12 0.98 -3.84
C ALA A 169 6.87 0.80 -4.70
N ASN A 170 5.87 0.17 -4.12
CA ASN A 170 4.52 0.12 -4.65
C ASN A 170 3.61 0.95 -3.73
N ILE A 171 2.87 1.88 -4.30
CA ILE A 171 1.97 2.78 -3.58
C ILE A 171 0.56 2.57 -4.11
N GLU A 172 -0.31 2.08 -3.24
CA GLU A 172 -1.72 1.85 -3.57
C GLU A 172 -2.56 3.06 -3.19
N THR A 173 -3.45 3.51 -4.08
CA THR A 173 -4.32 4.67 -3.86
C THR A 173 -5.78 4.38 -4.16
N ILE A 174 -6.67 5.15 -3.52
CA ILE A 174 -8.06 5.33 -3.92
C ILE A 174 -8.26 6.82 -4.22
N GLY A 175 -8.52 7.15 -5.49
CA GLY A 175 -8.40 8.53 -5.97
C GLY A 175 -6.98 9.05 -5.76
N ASP A 176 -6.85 10.17 -5.03
CA ASP A 176 -5.57 10.80 -4.70
C ASP A 176 -5.02 10.43 -3.30
N LYS A 177 -5.69 9.51 -2.59
CA LYS A 177 -5.33 9.10 -1.23
C LYS A 177 -4.59 7.78 -1.22
N ILE A 178 -3.39 7.80 -0.64
CA ILE A 178 -2.56 6.61 -0.43
C ILE A 178 -3.20 5.77 0.68
N ILE A 179 -3.46 4.51 0.38
CA ILE A 179 -4.07 3.56 1.32
C ILE A 179 -3.07 2.56 1.89
N GLU A 180 -2.03 2.21 1.11
CA GLU A 180 -0.95 1.28 1.47
C GLU A 180 0.34 1.63 0.72
N VAL A 181 1.48 1.28 1.31
CA VAL A 181 2.82 1.46 0.72
C VAL A 181 3.62 0.20 1.02
N HIS A 182 4.30 -0.31 0.00
CA HIS A 182 5.13 -1.51 0.05
C HIS A 182 6.52 -1.17 -0.49
N LEU A 183 7.59 -1.60 0.18
CA LEU A 183 8.97 -1.30 -0.23
C LEU A 183 9.52 -2.36 -1.21
N ARG A 184 8.69 -2.72 -2.19
CA ARG A 184 8.94 -3.70 -3.25
C ARG A 184 8.09 -3.35 -4.48
N PHE A 185 8.33 -4.03 -5.60
CA PHE A 185 7.39 -4.01 -6.72
C PHE A 185 6.09 -4.72 -6.37
N SER A 186 5.03 -4.34 -7.08
CA SER A 186 3.85 -5.19 -7.22
C SER A 186 4.16 -6.46 -8.01
N GLU A 187 3.33 -7.50 -7.82
CA GLU A 187 3.38 -8.72 -8.64
C GLU A 187 2.52 -8.62 -9.91
N GLN A 188 1.99 -7.42 -10.22
CA GLN A 188 0.97 -7.16 -11.23
C GLN A 188 1.55 -6.99 -12.65
#